data_AF-A0A916MTA9-F1
#
_entry.id   AF-A0A916MTA9-F1
#
_cell.length_a   1.000
_cell.length_b   1.000
_cell.length_c   1.000
_cell.angle_alpha   90.00
_cell.angle_beta   90.00
_cell.angle_gamma   90.00
#
_symmetry.space_group_name_H-M   'P 1'
#
loop_
_entity.id
_entity.type
_entity.pdbx_description
1 polymer ?
#
loop_
_entity_poly.entity_id
_entity_poly.type
_entity_poly.pdbx_seq_one_letter_code
_entity_poly.pdbx_strand_id
1 'polypeptide(L)'
;MNTSAHNKRIVIIAGPNGAGKTTFAREFLPTDAELPNFVNADLIAAGLSPFAPELAVFKAGRLMLEAIADYAKRGKSFSFETALSGLSYGQIIPVWRSSGYVVKLIFLSLPDVA
;
A
#
# COMPACT_ATOMS: atom_id res chain seq x y z
N MET A 1 -17.76 -4.27 29.78
CA MET A 1 -18.10 -3.84 28.41
C MET A 1 -16.81 -3.81 27.62
N ASN A 2 -16.56 -4.79 26.75
CA ASN A 2 -15.35 -4.87 25.94
C ASN A 2 -15.44 -3.83 24.81
N THR A 3 -14.67 -2.76 24.89
CA THR A 3 -14.45 -1.85 23.78
C THR A 3 -13.57 -2.58 22.77
N SER A 4 -14.15 -3.16 21.72
CA SER A 4 -13.41 -3.60 20.54
C SER A 4 -12.87 -2.34 19.85
N ALA A 5 -11.73 -1.83 20.32
CA ALA A 5 -10.99 -0.81 19.62
C ALA A 5 -10.64 -1.38 18.24
N HIS A 6 -11.35 -0.96 17.19
CA HIS A 6 -10.94 -1.23 15.82
C HIS A 6 -9.58 -0.55 15.63
N ASN A 7 -8.51 -1.31 15.85
CA ASN A 7 -7.16 -0.81 15.65
C ASN A 7 -7.04 -0.37 14.19
N LYS A 8 -6.71 0.90 13.96
CA LYS A 8 -6.45 1.41 12.62
C LYS A 8 -5.24 0.66 12.07
N ARG A 9 -5.35 0.10 10.87
CA ARG A 9 -4.30 -0.74 10.27
C ARG A 9 -3.78 -0.14 8.97
N ILE A 10 -2.47 -0.15 8.82
CA ILE A 10 -1.79 0.08 7.54
C ILE A 10 -1.03 -1.19 7.20
N VAL A 11 -1.34 -1.78 6.05
CA VAL A 11 -0.60 -2.95 5.53
C VAL A 11 0.20 -2.52 4.32
N ILE A 12 1.51 -2.65 4.41
CA ILE A 12 2.45 -2.34 3.34
C ILE A 12 2.86 -3.67 2.70
N ILE A 13 2.60 -3.82 1.40
CA ILE A 13 3.02 -4.98 0.61
C ILE A 13 4.22 -4.54 -0.22
N ALA A 14 5.39 -5.09 0.10
CA ALA A 14 6.67 -4.66 -0.44
C ALA A 14 7.44 -5.81 -1.11
N GLY A 15 8.43 -5.47 -1.93
CA GLY A 15 9.24 -6.45 -2.68
C GLY A 15 9.57 -5.99 -4.10
N PRO A 16 10.56 -6.63 -4.76
CA PRO A 16 10.96 -6.27 -6.12
C PRO A 16 9.84 -6.51 -7.13
N ASN A 17 9.99 -5.95 -8.33
CA ASN A 17 9.09 -6.24 -9.45
C ASN A 17 9.13 -7.75 -9.76
N GLY A 18 7.97 -8.32 -10.12
CA GLY A 18 7.87 -9.77 -10.36
C GLY A 18 7.72 -10.64 -9.10
N ALA A 19 7.86 -10.10 -7.89
CA ALA A 19 7.73 -10.88 -6.64
C ALA A 19 6.30 -11.37 -6.31
N GLY A 20 5.30 -11.10 -7.17
CA GLY A 20 3.91 -11.54 -6.93
C GLY A 20 3.07 -10.68 -5.97
N LYS A 21 3.54 -9.47 -5.63
CA LYS A 21 2.89 -8.55 -4.67
C LYS A 21 1.41 -8.27 -4.96
N THR A 22 1.07 -7.94 -6.21
CA THR A 22 -0.32 -7.66 -6.60
C THR A 22 -1.21 -8.89 -6.49
N THR A 23 -0.69 -10.07 -6.83
CA THR A 23 -1.42 -11.35 -6.67
C THR A 23 -1.68 -11.63 -5.20
N PHE A 24 -0.63 -11.53 -4.36
CA PHE A 24 -0.76 -11.67 -2.91
C PHE A 24 -1.78 -10.68 -2.33
N ALA A 25 -1.74 -9.41 -2.74
CA ALA A 25 -2.69 -8.39 -2.30
C ALA A 25 -4.14 -8.79 -2.61
N ARG A 26 -4.41 -9.27 -3.83
CA ARG A 26 -5.76 -9.65 -4.27
C ARG A 26 -6.30 -10.87 -3.54
N GLU A 27 -5.45 -11.83 -3.21
CA GLU A 27 -5.88 -13.08 -2.56
C GLU A 27 -5.95 -12.96 -1.03
N PHE A 28 -5.08 -12.15 -0.42
CA PHE A 28 -4.94 -12.06 1.04
C PHE A 28 -5.77 -10.92 1.67
N LEU A 29 -5.93 -9.78 0.98
CA LEU A 29 -6.62 -8.62 1.56
C LEU A 29 -8.14 -8.81 1.76
N PRO A 30 -8.88 -9.45 0.83
CA PRO A 30 -10.33 -9.64 0.98
C PRO A 30 -10.71 -10.62 2.10
N THR A 31 -9.84 -11.58 2.41
CA THR A 31 -10.08 -12.71 3.31
C THR A 31 -9.57 -12.47 4.73
N ASP A 32 -8.39 -11.87 4.90
CA ASP A 32 -7.72 -11.80 6.21
C ASP A 32 -7.66 -10.39 6.82
N ALA A 33 -7.86 -9.33 6.02
CA ALA A 33 -7.52 -7.97 6.45
C ALA A 33 -8.71 -7.03 6.68
N GLU A 34 -9.92 -7.30 6.17
CA GLU A 34 -11.03 -6.32 6.16
C GLU A 34 -10.56 -4.91 5.71
N LEU A 35 -9.64 -4.87 4.73
CA LEU A 35 -9.03 -3.65 4.21
C LEU A 35 -9.58 -3.38 2.80
N PRO A 36 -10.75 -2.75 2.65
CA PRO A 36 -11.32 -2.48 1.34
C PRO A 36 -10.52 -1.43 0.55
N ASN A 37 -9.70 -0.63 1.22
CA ASN A 37 -8.89 0.41 0.59
C ASN A 37 -7.51 -0.15 0.24
N PHE A 38 -7.28 -0.45 -1.03
CA PHE A 38 -5.97 -0.85 -1.57
C PHE A 38 -5.48 0.19 -2.58
N VAL A 39 -4.23 0.64 -2.42
CA VAL A 39 -3.60 1.64 -3.29
C VAL A 39 -2.37 1.02 -3.97
N ASN A 40 -2.33 1.08 -5.31
CA ASN A 40 -1.22 0.58 -6.10
C ASN A 40 -1.01 1.52 -7.30
N ALA A 41 0.25 1.91 -7.56
CA ALA A 41 0.59 2.86 -8.62
C ALA A 41 0.27 2.31 -10.03
N ASP A 42 0.51 1.03 -10.29
CA ASP A 42 0.27 0.40 -11.59
C ASP A 42 -1.22 0.32 -11.91
N LEU A 43 -2.06 0.02 -10.90
CA LEU A 43 -3.52 0.04 -11.05
C LEU A 43 -4.04 1.45 -11.33
N ILE A 44 -3.46 2.47 -10.67
CA ILE A 44 -3.80 3.87 -10.95
C ILE A 44 -3.36 4.25 -12.36
N ALA A 45 -2.14 3.88 -12.78
CA ALA A 45 -1.63 4.16 -14.12
C ALA A 45 -2.51 3.52 -15.20
N ALA A 46 -2.91 2.26 -15.01
CA ALA A 46 -3.83 1.55 -15.90
C ALA A 46 -5.22 2.20 -15.94
N GLY A 47 -5.72 2.73 -14.83
CA GLY A 47 -6.98 3.50 -14.81
C GLY A 47 -6.87 4.86 -15.52
N LEU A 48 -5.73 5.53 -15.43
CA LEU A 48 -5.48 6.82 -16.08
C LEU A 48 -5.27 6.69 -17.59
N SER A 49 -4.58 5.64 -18.02
CA SER A 49 -4.23 5.40 -19.42
C SER A 49 -4.35 3.90 -19.73
N PRO A 50 -5.57 3.40 -20.02
CA PRO A 50 -5.81 1.97 -20.21
C PRO A 50 -5.00 1.32 -21.33
N PHE A 51 -4.62 2.10 -22.35
CA PHE A 51 -3.86 1.63 -23.52
C PHE A 51 -2.37 1.95 -23.47
N ALA A 52 -1.93 2.82 -22.56
CA ALA A 52 -0.53 3.22 -22.41
C ALA A 52 -0.21 3.66 -20.96
N PRO A 53 -0.26 2.73 -19.97
CA PRO A 53 -0.06 3.05 -18.55
C PRO A 53 1.32 3.66 -18.25
N GLU A 54 2.34 3.30 -19.01
CA GLU A 54 3.71 3.79 -18.89
C GLU A 54 3.81 5.32 -19.01
N LEU A 55 2.92 5.94 -19.80
CA LEU A 55 2.85 7.40 -19.94
C LEU A 55 2.26 8.08 -18.69
N ALA A 56 1.59 7.32 -17.82
CA ALA A 56 0.91 7.83 -16.63
C ALA A 56 1.70 7.59 -15.33
N VAL A 57 2.89 6.98 -15.37
CA VAL A 57 3.64 6.53 -14.17
C VAL A 57 3.88 7.65 -13.16
N PHE A 58 4.36 8.82 -13.58
CA PHE A 58 4.61 9.93 -12.67
C PHE A 58 3.32 10.48 -12.03
N LYS A 59 2.27 10.61 -12.84
CA LYS A 59 0.96 11.08 -12.35
C LYS A 59 0.34 10.06 -11.39
N ALA A 60 0.44 8.77 -11.70
CA ALA A 60 -0.04 7.69 -10.87
C ALA A 60 0.68 7.62 -9.52
N GLY A 61 2.02 7.76 -9.53
CA GLY A 61 2.80 7.83 -8.29
C GLY A 61 2.40 9.00 -7.39
N ARG A 62 2.14 10.18 -7.96
CA ARG A 62 1.64 11.33 -7.19
C ARG A 62 0.25 11.06 -6.59
N LEU A 63 -0.68 10.55 -7.39
CA LEU A 63 -2.03 10.21 -6.92
C LEU A 63 -2.01 9.13 -5.83
N MET A 64 -1.10 8.15 -5.93
CA MET A 64 -0.90 7.14 -4.91
C MET A 64 -0.50 7.78 -3.56
N LEU A 65 0.49 8.69 -3.57
CA LEU A 65 0.92 9.38 -2.35
C LEU A 65 -0.19 10.26 -1.76
N GLU A 66 -0.95 10.95 -2.62
CA GLU A 66 -2.11 11.75 -2.20
C GLU A 66 -3.20 10.87 -1.55
N ALA A 67 -3.52 9.71 -2.14
CA ALA A 67 -4.48 8.77 -1.58
C ALA A 67 -4.03 8.20 -0.22
N ILE A 68 -2.75 7.82 -0.10
CA ILE A 68 -2.16 7.36 1.18
C ILE A 68 -2.28 8.46 2.24
N ALA A 69 -1.95 9.71 1.90
CA ALA A 69 -2.05 10.83 2.81
C ALA A 69 -3.51 11.11 3.24
N ASP A 70 -4.48 11.02 2.32
CA ASP A 70 -5.91 11.19 2.63
C ASP A 70 -6.41 10.11 3.58
N TYR A 71 -6.12 8.83 3.31
CA TYR A 71 -6.53 7.73 4.18
C TYR A 71 -5.93 7.88 5.58
N ALA A 72 -4.62 8.19 5.66
CA ALA A 72 -3.93 8.41 6.92
C ALA A 72 -4.58 9.56 7.71
N LYS A 73 -4.81 10.71 7.07
CA LYS A 73 -5.45 11.90 7.66
C LYS A 73 -6.86 11.62 8.17
N ARG A 74 -7.64 10.80 7.45
CA ARG A 74 -9.01 10.44 7.82
C ARG A 74 -9.10 9.34 8.86
N GLY A 75 -7.98 8.81 9.33
CA GLY A 75 -7.97 7.73 10.31
C GLY A 75 -8.48 6.40 9.76
N LYS A 76 -8.48 6.19 8.44
CA LYS A 76 -9.01 4.99 7.79
C LYS A 76 -7.93 3.92 7.68
N SER A 77 -8.31 2.67 7.87
CA SER A 77 -7.42 1.54 7.57
C SER A 77 -7.28 1.37 6.05
N PHE A 78 -6.05 1.14 5.59
CA PHE A 78 -5.73 0.95 4.17
C PHE A 78 -4.53 0.03 3.98
N SER A 79 -4.35 -0.39 2.74
CA SER A 79 -3.19 -1.16 2.29
C SER A 79 -2.62 -0.54 1.04
N PHE A 80 -1.33 -0.71 0.81
CA PHE A 80 -0.71 -0.27 -0.43
C PHE A 80 0.48 -1.14 -0.83
N GLU A 81 0.71 -1.19 -2.13
CA GLU A 81 1.84 -1.91 -2.73
C GLU A 81 2.98 -0.95 -3.08
N THR A 82 4.22 -1.33 -2.81
CA THR A 82 5.40 -0.53 -3.14
C THR A 82 6.61 -1.42 -3.42
N ALA A 83 7.57 -0.93 -4.23
CA ALA A 83 8.86 -1.61 -4.37
C ALA A 83 9.82 -1.30 -3.21
N LEU A 84 9.47 -0.34 -2.33
CA LEU A 84 10.39 0.24 -1.32
C LEU A 84 11.71 0.74 -1.91
N SER A 85 11.70 1.24 -3.15
CA SER A 85 12.88 1.76 -3.85
C SER A 85 13.42 3.10 -3.30
N GLY A 86 12.74 3.71 -2.32
CA GLY A 86 13.14 4.97 -1.70
C GLY A 86 12.90 5.00 -0.19
N LEU A 87 13.54 5.97 0.48
CA LEU A 87 13.59 6.06 1.95
C LEU A 87 12.40 6.82 2.58
N SER A 88 11.50 7.38 1.77
CA SER A 88 10.41 8.25 2.23
C SER A 88 9.48 7.56 3.24
N TYR A 89 9.20 6.27 3.07
CA TYR A 89 8.34 5.51 3.98
C TYR A 89 8.96 5.36 5.38
N GLY A 90 10.29 5.31 5.49
CA GLY A 90 10.98 5.25 6.78
C GLY A 90 10.71 6.46 7.67
N GLN A 91 10.48 7.63 7.06
CA GLN A 91 10.19 8.87 7.78
C GLN A 91 8.71 8.98 8.17
N ILE A 92 7.79 8.44 7.36
CA ILE A 92 6.34 8.59 7.58
C ILE A 92 5.73 7.49 8.46
N ILE A 93 6.30 6.28 8.48
CA ILE A 93 5.82 5.17 9.31
C ILE A 93 5.77 5.53 10.81
N PRO A 94 6.79 6.20 11.40
CA PRO A 94 6.72 6.66 12.78
C PRO A 94 5.54 7.60 13.05
N VAL A 95 5.20 8.48 12.09
CA VAL A 95 4.07 9.42 12.19
C VAL A 95 2.73 8.67 12.20
N TRP A 96 2.58 7.64 11.37
CA TRP A 96 1.38 6.80 11.41
C TRP A 96 1.25 6.06 12.74
N ARG A 97 2.36 5.50 13.24
CA ARG A 97 2.36 4.80 14.54
C ARG A 97 1.99 5.72 15.69
N SER A 98 2.55 6.93 15.75
CA SER A 98 2.18 7.93 16.77
C SER A 98 0.73 8.40 16.66
N SER A 99 0.14 8.32 15.47
CA SER A 99 -1.28 8.59 15.20
C SER A 99 -2.22 7.42 15.54
N GLY A 100 -1.70 6.35 16.15
CA GLY A 100 -2.47 5.19 16.61
C GLY A 100 -2.67 4.08 15.57
N TYR A 101 -1.90 4.08 14.47
CA TYR A 101 -1.93 2.97 13.51
C TYR A 101 -1.03 1.81 13.93
N VAL A 102 -1.54 0.59 13.75
CA VAL A 102 -0.72 -0.61 13.65
C VAL A 102 -0.25 -0.74 12.21
N VAL A 103 1.06 -0.60 12.00
CA VAL A 103 1.69 -0.72 10.67
C VAL A 103 2.31 -2.11 10.53
N LYS A 104 1.83 -2.90 9.58
CA LYS A 104 2.39 -4.20 9.18
C LYS A 104 3.09 -4.06 7.83
N LEU A 105 4.31 -4.57 7.74
CA LEU A 105 5.06 -4.68 6.49
C LEU A 105 5.17 -6.16 6.12
N ILE A 106 4.71 -6.50 4.93
CA ILE A 106 4.85 -7.82 4.32
C ILE A 106 5.80 -7.64 3.14
N PHE A 107 6.97 -8.27 3.19
CA PHE A 107 7.96 -8.19 2.13
C PHE A 107 8.02 -9.54 1.40
N LEU A 108 7.76 -9.53 0.09
CA LEU A 108 7.88 -10.69 -0.78
C LEU A 108 9.26 -10.62 -1.44
N SER A 109 10.09 -11.63 -1.20
CA SER A 109 11.40 -11.80 -1.81
C SER A 109 11.38 -12.92 -2.84
N LEU A 110 12.11 -12.74 -3.93
CA LEU A 110 12.45 -13.83 -4.84
C LEU A 110 13.75 -14.49 -4.36
N PRO A 111 13.88 -15.82 -4.46
CA PRO A 111 15.08 -16.55 -4.03
C PRO A 111 16.32 -16.11 -4.82
N ASP A 112 16.15 -15.71 -6.08
CA ASP A 112 17.19 -15.14 -6.93
C ASP A 112 16.68 -13.84 -7.57
N VAL A 113 17.51 -12.79 -7.51
CA VAL A 113 17.33 -11.56 -8.29
C VAL A 113 18.28 -11.70 -9.48
N ALA A 114 17.74 -11.86 -10.68
CA ALA A 114 18.53 -11.84 -11.91
C ALA A 114 19.14 -10.46 -12.17
#